data_AF-A0AA37P494-F1
#
_entry.id   AF-A0AA37P494-F1
#
_cell.length_a   1.000
_cell.length_b   1.000
_cell.length_c   1.000
_cell.angle_alpha   90.00
_cell.angle_beta   90.00
_cell.angle_gamma   90.00
#
_symmetry.space_group_name_H-M   'P 1'
#
loop_
_entity.id
_entity.type
_entity.pdbx_description
1 polymer ?
#
loop_
_entity_poly.entity_id
_entity_poly.type
_entity_poly.pdbx_seq_one_letter_code
_entity_poly.pdbx_strand_id
1 'polypeptide(L)'
;MNAQPDDVVHFHGHGHHVPQPVPAAMRLPVEILCQIYELLDPYDFNVARHTCRSWFLAGFSRTVLISMLKRGGWWSSVEGILNLEQKDKMPKIQSQGLNQEWIMSKWLARECTLGPNHRGSEPAFVEISQTQFADLHSDTSIPAIAEDTATYTASMCGRFLMVTYGATIYVYELNHRCRNANSPRWVLSS
;
A
#
# COMPACT_ATOMS: atom_id res chain seq x y z
N MET A 1 2.48 57.06 13.81
CA MET A 1 1.02 57.25 13.60
C MET A 1 0.64 56.50 12.34
N ASN A 2 -0.26 55.52 12.30
CA ASN A 2 -0.89 54.63 13.28
C ASN A 2 -1.35 53.44 12.41
N ALA A 3 -1.08 52.21 12.83
CA ALA A 3 -1.78 51.06 12.27
C ALA A 3 -3.23 51.13 12.77
N GLN A 4 -4.19 51.09 11.85
CA GLN A 4 -5.61 51.05 12.18
C GLN A 4 -6.06 49.59 12.24
N PRO A 5 -6.67 49.09 13.33
CA PRO A 5 -6.94 47.68 13.52
C PRO A 5 -8.43 47.40 13.37
N ASP A 6 -9.01 47.33 12.17
CA ASP A 6 -10.46 47.04 12.04
C ASP A 6 -10.92 46.42 10.70
N ASP A 7 -10.05 45.72 9.96
CA ASP A 7 -10.47 44.88 8.83
C ASP A 7 -10.18 43.39 9.06
N VAL A 8 -10.46 42.91 10.28
CA VAL A 8 -10.61 41.46 10.51
C VAL A 8 -12.00 41.09 10.02
N VAL A 9 -12.10 40.76 8.73
CA VAL A 9 -13.26 40.05 8.21
C VAL A 9 -13.26 38.66 8.85
N HIS A 10 -13.98 38.54 9.96
CA HIS A 10 -14.30 37.26 10.58
C HIS A 10 -15.16 36.46 9.59
N PHE A 11 -14.52 35.65 8.75
CA PHE A 11 -15.20 34.58 8.04
C PHE A 11 -15.61 33.51 9.06
N HIS A 12 -16.76 33.73 9.71
CA HIS A 12 -17.55 32.64 10.28
C HIS A 12 -18.21 31.88 9.13
N GLY A 13 -17.39 31.16 8.37
CA GLY A 13 -17.88 30.14 7.46
C GLY A 13 -18.09 28.86 8.27
N HIS A 14 -19.34 28.52 8.56
CA HIS A 14 -19.74 27.11 8.71
C HIS A 14 -19.51 26.43 7.36
N GLY A 15 -18.24 26.11 7.09
CA GLY A 15 -17.81 25.37 5.93
C GLY A 15 -18.56 24.04 5.94
N HIS A 16 -19.39 23.85 4.94
CA HIS A 16 -19.89 22.53 4.61
C HIS A 16 -18.66 21.66 4.40
N HIS A 17 -18.40 20.75 5.33
CA HIS A 17 -17.30 19.80 5.23
C HIS A 17 -17.65 18.88 4.06
N VAL A 18 -17.24 19.25 2.85
CA VAL A 18 -17.21 18.33 1.71
C VAL A 18 -16.44 17.12 2.24
N PRO A 19 -17.04 15.92 2.28
CA PRO A 19 -16.34 14.75 2.78
C PRO A 19 -15.04 14.64 1.98
N GLN A 20 -13.89 14.82 2.65
CA GLN A 20 -12.63 14.60 1.98
C GLN A 20 -12.66 13.17 1.45
N PRO A 21 -12.43 12.95 0.15
CA PRO A 21 -12.42 11.62 -0.39
C PRO A 21 -11.39 10.81 0.38
N VAL A 22 -11.79 9.60 0.78
CA VAL A 22 -10.90 8.65 1.45
C VAL A 22 -9.60 8.55 0.64
N PRO A 23 -8.41 8.68 1.24
CA PRO A 23 -7.13 8.66 0.51
C PRO A 23 -7.00 7.44 -0.39
N ALA A 24 -6.34 7.58 -1.55
CA ALA A 24 -6.17 6.48 -2.51
C ALA A 24 -5.55 5.24 -1.87
N ALA A 25 -4.58 5.43 -0.98
CA ALA A 25 -3.95 4.36 -0.20
C ALA A 25 -4.98 3.50 0.58
N MET A 26 -6.07 4.09 1.09
CA MET A 26 -7.09 3.36 1.84
C MET A 26 -8.10 2.62 0.94
N ARG A 27 -8.08 2.86 -0.37
CA ARG A 27 -9.00 2.29 -1.36
C ARG A 27 -8.37 1.24 -2.27
N LEU A 28 -7.09 0.95 -2.07
CA LEU A 28 -6.37 -0.05 -2.85
C LEU A 28 -6.98 -1.44 -2.66
N PRO A 29 -7.13 -2.20 -3.76
CA PRO A 29 -7.64 -3.57 -3.68
C PRO A 29 -6.54 -4.50 -3.14
N VAL A 30 -6.95 -5.62 -2.54
CA VAL A 30 -6.05 -6.48 -1.74
C VAL A 30 -4.89 -7.05 -2.55
N GLU A 31 -5.09 -7.31 -3.85
CA GLU A 31 -4.05 -7.81 -4.74
C GLU A 31 -2.90 -6.81 -4.91
N ILE A 32 -3.21 -5.50 -4.98
CA ILE A 32 -2.19 -4.45 -5.06
C ILE A 32 -1.46 -4.33 -3.73
N LEU A 33 -2.19 -4.41 -2.60
CA LEU A 33 -1.57 -4.40 -1.27
C LEU A 33 -0.59 -5.57 -1.09
N CYS A 34 -0.96 -6.78 -1.52
CA CYS A 34 -0.07 -7.95 -1.47
C CYS A 34 1.19 -7.74 -2.31
N GLN A 35 1.08 -7.20 -3.53
CA GLN A 35 2.24 -6.91 -4.37
C GLN A 35 3.15 -5.86 -3.76
N ILE A 36 2.58 -4.80 -3.17
CA ILE A 36 3.37 -3.81 -2.42
C ILE A 36 4.14 -4.52 -1.29
N TYR A 37 3.49 -5.38 -0.52
CA TYR A 37 4.16 -6.13 0.54
C TYR A 37 5.28 -7.04 0.06
N GLU A 38 5.20 -7.63 -1.12
CA GLU A 38 6.30 -8.43 -1.65
C GLU A 38 7.59 -7.60 -1.86
N LEU A 39 7.45 -6.29 -2.08
CA LEU A 39 8.54 -5.36 -2.36
C LEU A 39 9.11 -4.66 -1.11
N LEU A 40 8.39 -4.65 0.02
CA LEU A 40 8.81 -3.95 1.25
C LEU A 40 9.74 -4.76 2.14
N ASP A 41 10.70 -4.13 2.81
CA ASP A 41 11.40 -4.78 3.90
C ASP A 41 10.48 -4.98 5.14
N PRO A 42 10.89 -5.78 6.15
CA PRO A 42 10.03 -6.05 7.32
C PRO A 42 9.63 -4.80 8.11
N TYR A 43 10.48 -3.77 8.16
CA TYR A 43 10.20 -2.53 8.89
C TYR A 43 9.19 -1.68 8.13
N ASP A 44 9.41 -1.45 6.83
CA ASP A 44 8.49 -0.70 5.96
C ASP A 44 7.14 -1.40 5.89
N PHE A 45 7.13 -2.74 5.81
CA PHE A 45 5.93 -3.55 5.91
C PHE A 45 5.17 -3.29 7.22
N ASN A 46 5.89 -3.27 8.35
CA ASN A 46 5.30 -3.02 9.67
C ASN A 46 4.73 -1.61 9.77
N VAL A 47 5.37 -0.59 9.19
CA VAL A 47 4.80 0.76 9.14
C VAL A 47 3.57 0.80 8.21
N ALA A 48 3.69 0.25 6.99
CA ALA A 48 2.64 0.28 5.98
C ALA A 48 1.32 -0.37 6.47
N ARG A 49 1.40 -1.51 7.17
CA ARG A 49 0.22 -2.19 7.71
C ARG A 49 -0.48 -1.44 8.85
N HIS A 50 0.14 -0.41 9.41
CA HIS A 50 -0.45 0.50 10.40
C HIS A 50 -1.16 1.70 9.76
N THR A 51 -1.22 1.79 8.42
CA THR A 51 -1.88 2.90 7.69
C THR A 51 -3.40 2.92 7.91
N CYS A 52 -4.08 1.80 7.67
CA CYS A 52 -5.51 1.66 7.94
C CYS A 52 -5.92 0.18 8.02
N ARG A 53 -7.22 -0.08 8.23
CA ARG A 53 -7.77 -1.44 8.39
C ARG A 53 -7.54 -2.34 7.17
N SER A 54 -7.67 -1.84 5.94
CA SER A 54 -7.47 -2.67 4.73
C SER A 54 -6.02 -3.14 4.62
N TRP A 55 -5.06 -2.24 4.86
CA TRP A 55 -3.63 -2.57 4.97
C TRP A 55 -3.39 -3.60 6.06
N PHE A 56 -3.88 -3.36 7.27
CA PHE A 56 -3.70 -4.30 8.37
C PHE A 56 -4.18 -5.71 8.02
N LEU A 57 -5.37 -5.85 7.40
CA LEU A 57 -5.93 -7.13 7.02
C LEU A 57 -5.16 -7.82 5.88
N ALA A 58 -4.73 -7.06 4.86
CA ALA A 58 -3.89 -7.61 3.80
C ALA A 58 -2.56 -8.14 4.36
N GLY A 59 -1.95 -7.39 5.29
CA GLY A 59 -0.70 -7.77 5.96
C GLY A 59 -0.86 -8.89 6.99
N PHE A 60 -2.10 -9.23 7.35
CA PHE A 60 -2.40 -10.36 8.23
C PHE A 60 -2.42 -11.71 7.50
N SER A 61 -2.17 -11.73 6.18
CA SER A 61 -2.03 -12.96 5.41
C SER A 61 -0.86 -13.81 5.91
N ARG A 62 -1.11 -15.11 6.11
CA ARG A 62 -0.11 -16.08 6.54
C ARG A 62 1.13 -16.09 5.63
N THR A 63 0.94 -16.04 4.32
CA THR A 63 2.05 -16.08 3.36
C THR A 63 2.93 -14.83 3.48
N VAL A 64 2.32 -13.66 3.63
CA VAL A 64 3.01 -12.38 3.82
C VAL A 64 3.78 -12.37 5.13
N LEU A 65 3.15 -12.80 6.23
CA LEU A 65 3.80 -12.88 7.55
C LEU A 65 5.01 -13.83 7.54
N ILE A 66 4.89 -15.02 6.93
CA ILE A 66 6.01 -15.96 6.79
C ILE A 66 7.14 -15.33 5.97
N SER A 67 6.81 -14.68 4.84
CA SER A 67 7.80 -14.02 3.98
C SER A 67 8.58 -12.95 4.75
N MET A 68 7.88 -12.10 5.50
CA MET A 68 8.50 -11.02 6.26
C MET A 68 9.34 -11.53 7.43
N LEU A 69 8.87 -12.54 8.16
CA LEU A 69 9.65 -13.18 9.23
C LEU A 69 10.92 -13.84 8.69
N LYS A 70 10.88 -14.44 7.50
CA LYS A 70 12.06 -14.99 6.83
C LYS A 70 13.02 -13.89 6.38
N ARG A 71 12.50 -12.82 5.78
CA ARG A 71 13.26 -11.65 5.32
C ARG A 71 13.97 -10.95 6.49
N GLY A 72 13.34 -10.89 7.66
CA GLY A 72 13.95 -10.37 8.90
C GLY A 72 14.87 -11.35 9.63
N GLY A 73 14.95 -12.62 9.21
CA GLY A 73 15.77 -13.64 9.87
C GLY A 73 15.17 -14.19 11.18
N TRP A 74 13.88 -13.98 11.44
CA TRP A 74 13.21 -14.33 12.70
C TRP A 74 12.38 -15.61 12.63
N TRP A 75 12.24 -16.21 11.45
CA TRP A 75 11.38 -17.39 11.22
C TRP A 75 11.68 -18.56 12.16
N SER A 76 12.95 -18.93 12.32
CA SER A 76 13.37 -20.06 13.15
C SER A 76 12.97 -19.91 14.62
N SER A 77 13.00 -18.68 15.14
CA SER A 77 12.59 -18.38 16.53
C SER A 77 11.08 -18.53 16.70
N VAL A 78 10.31 -18.11 15.70
CA VAL A 78 8.84 -18.19 15.72
C VAL A 78 8.34 -19.62 15.51
N GLU A 79 8.99 -20.38 14.63
CA GLU A 79 8.62 -21.76 14.30
C GLU A 79 8.59 -22.66 15.55
N GLY A 80 9.56 -22.51 16.46
CA GLY A 80 9.57 -23.22 17.73
C GLY A 80 8.31 -22.96 18.59
N ILE A 81 7.86 -21.72 18.65
CA ILE A 81 6.68 -21.30 19.44
C ILE A 81 5.39 -21.82 18.80
N LEU A 82 5.28 -21.72 17.47
CA LEU A 82 4.12 -22.21 16.74
C LEU A 82 3.95 -23.74 16.89
N ASN A 83 5.06 -24.47 16.96
CA ASN A 83 5.06 -25.92 17.17
C ASN A 83 4.67 -26.33 18.60
N LEU A 84 4.97 -25.51 19.61
CA LEU A 84 4.55 -25.76 21.00
C LEU A 84 3.04 -25.61 21.17
N GLU A 85 2.46 -24.53 20.65
CA GLU A 85 1.00 -24.29 20.63
C GLU A 85 0.20 -25.38 19.88
N GLN A 86 0.84 -26.10 18.97
CA GLN A 86 0.21 -27.21 18.26
C GLN A 86 0.12 -28.47 19.12
N LYS A 87 1.05 -28.66 20.07
CA LYS A 87 1.10 -29.83 20.96
C LYS A 87 0.13 -29.71 22.14
N ASP A 88 -0.12 -28.51 22.65
CA ASP A 88 -1.12 -28.26 23.70
C ASP A 88 -2.54 -28.27 23.11
N LYS A 89 -3.13 -29.46 23.02
CA LYS A 89 -4.50 -29.69 22.52
C LYS A 89 -5.55 -29.40 23.60
N MET A 90 -6.04 -28.16 23.67
CA MET A 90 -7.40 -27.86 24.17
C MET A 90 -8.43 -28.02 23.03
N PRO A 91 -9.71 -28.37 23.29
CA PRO A 91 -10.69 -28.58 22.23
C PRO A 91 -11.01 -27.25 21.53
N LYS A 92 -10.85 -27.22 20.20
CA LYS A 92 -10.77 -25.99 19.39
C LYS A 92 -12.05 -25.71 18.61
N ILE A 93 -12.67 -24.56 18.89
CA ILE A 93 -13.62 -23.86 18.01
C ILE A 93 -12.79 -23.11 16.96
N GLN A 94 -12.73 -23.58 15.71
CA GLN A 94 -12.37 -22.92 14.42
C GLN A 94 -11.28 -21.81 14.33
N SER A 95 -10.57 -21.43 15.40
CA SER A 95 -9.76 -20.21 15.51
C SER A 95 -8.25 -20.43 15.43
N GLN A 96 -7.81 -21.67 15.15
CA GLN A 96 -6.38 -22.02 15.16
C GLN A 96 -5.53 -21.24 14.14
N GLY A 97 -6.05 -20.98 12.95
CA GLY A 97 -5.34 -20.18 11.93
C GLY A 97 -5.15 -18.74 12.40
N LEU A 98 -6.22 -18.10 12.88
CA LEU A 98 -6.14 -16.74 13.43
C LEU A 98 -5.15 -16.63 14.59
N ASN A 99 -5.00 -17.68 15.43
CA ASN A 99 -4.04 -17.66 16.53
C ASN A 99 -2.58 -17.64 16.04
N GLN A 100 -2.22 -18.44 15.04
CA GLN A 100 -0.85 -18.47 14.52
C GLN A 100 -0.49 -17.18 13.80
N GLU A 101 -1.37 -16.69 12.93
CA GLU A 101 -1.21 -15.41 12.22
C GLU A 101 -1.10 -14.25 13.22
N TRP A 102 -1.86 -14.28 14.30
CA TRP A 102 -1.77 -13.31 15.39
C TRP A 102 -0.44 -13.36 16.13
N ILE A 103 0.07 -14.55 16.45
CA ILE A 103 1.39 -14.74 17.07
C ILE A 103 2.49 -14.20 16.14
N MET A 104 2.49 -14.60 14.86
CA MET A 104 3.45 -14.12 13.86
C MET A 104 3.41 -12.61 13.72
N SER A 105 2.20 -12.04 13.64
CA SER A 105 1.99 -10.59 13.54
C SER A 105 2.56 -9.84 14.74
N LYS A 106 2.30 -10.31 15.95
CA LYS A 106 2.84 -9.69 17.18
C LYS A 106 4.35 -9.81 17.27
N TRP A 107 4.89 -10.97 16.89
CA TRP A 107 6.33 -11.20 16.92
C TRP A 107 7.05 -10.26 15.97
N LEU A 108 6.57 -10.16 14.73
CA LEU A 108 7.11 -9.25 13.73
C LEU A 108 7.07 -7.79 14.22
N ALA A 109 5.93 -7.33 14.74
CA ALA A 109 5.83 -5.96 15.25
C ALA A 109 6.82 -5.68 16.39
N ARG A 110 7.03 -6.65 17.30
CA ARG A 110 8.03 -6.57 18.36
C ARG A 110 9.44 -6.44 17.80
N GLU A 111 9.83 -7.30 16.87
CA GLU A 111 11.18 -7.27 16.28
C GLU A 111 11.43 -5.96 15.51
N CYS A 112 10.45 -5.48 14.73
CA CYS A 112 10.55 -4.19 14.05
C CYS A 112 10.68 -3.00 15.01
N THR A 113 10.09 -3.09 16.22
CA THR A 113 10.19 -2.03 17.24
C THR A 113 11.50 -2.08 18.01
N LEU A 114 12.04 -3.29 18.26
CA LEU A 114 13.27 -3.48 19.04
C LEU A 114 14.55 -3.47 18.18
N GLY A 115 14.41 -3.57 16.87
CA GLY A 115 15.51 -3.56 15.92
C GLY A 115 16.30 -2.24 15.89
N PRO A 116 17.45 -2.21 15.22
CA PRO A 116 18.26 -0.99 15.07
C PRO A 116 17.40 0.16 14.54
N ASN A 117 17.43 1.31 15.23
CA ASN A 117 16.58 2.49 15.00
C ASN A 117 16.19 2.69 13.53
N HIS A 118 15.01 2.18 13.16
CA HIS A 118 14.33 2.59 11.95
C HIS A 118 13.90 4.04 12.18
N ARG A 119 14.50 4.99 11.46
CA ARG A 119 14.15 6.43 11.52
C ARG A 119 12.80 6.67 10.84
N GLY A 120 11.75 6.00 11.31
CA GLY A 120 10.39 6.06 10.78
C GLY A 120 9.64 7.33 11.19
N SER A 121 10.21 8.50 10.92
CA SER A 121 9.49 9.76 11.10
C SER A 121 8.68 10.16 9.87
N GLU A 122 8.94 9.54 8.71
CA GLU A 122 8.25 9.85 7.47
C GLU A 122 7.00 8.96 7.29
N PRO A 123 5.88 9.50 6.79
CA PRO A 123 4.69 8.73 6.50
C PRO A 123 4.99 7.66 5.43
N ALA A 124 4.49 6.43 5.63
CA ALA A 124 4.67 5.31 4.68
C ALA A 124 4.16 5.61 3.27
N PHE A 125 3.20 6.53 3.14
CA PHE A 125 2.65 6.98 1.88
C PHE A 125 2.57 8.49 1.84
N VAL A 126 3.04 9.06 0.74
CA VAL A 126 2.91 10.48 0.42
C VAL A 126 2.20 10.58 -0.93
N GLU A 127 1.12 11.36 -1.00
CA GLU A 127 0.53 11.74 -2.28
C GLU A 127 1.43 12.80 -2.92
N ILE A 128 2.07 12.46 -4.05
CA ILE A 128 3.11 13.30 -4.67
C ILE A 128 2.52 14.21 -5.76
N SER A 129 1.59 13.70 -6.57
CA SER A 129 0.99 14.46 -7.68
C SER A 129 -0.22 13.76 -8.31
N GLN A 130 -0.95 14.50 -9.16
CA GLN A 130 -1.88 13.94 -10.15
C GLN A 130 -1.21 13.96 -11.52
N THR A 131 -1.09 12.79 -12.17
CA THR A 131 -0.45 12.65 -13.49
C THR A 131 -1.48 12.25 -14.55
N GLN A 132 -1.46 12.93 -15.69
CA GLN A 132 -2.27 12.58 -16.87
C GLN A 132 -1.42 11.78 -17.86
N PHE A 133 -1.79 10.53 -18.14
CA PHE A 133 -1.07 9.65 -19.07
C PHE A 133 -1.33 9.93 -20.56
N ALA A 134 -2.00 11.04 -20.90
CA ALA A 134 -2.43 11.33 -22.27
C ALA A 134 -1.26 11.63 -23.23
N ASP A 135 -0.14 12.13 -22.70
CA ASP A 135 1.00 12.60 -23.50
C ASP A 135 2.26 11.73 -23.33
N LEU A 136 2.12 10.47 -22.91
CA LEU A 136 3.23 9.52 -22.92
C LEU A 136 3.50 9.05 -24.36
N HIS A 137 3.86 9.99 -25.24
CA HIS A 137 4.46 9.67 -26.52
C HIS A 137 5.82 9.02 -26.25
N SER A 138 6.02 7.87 -26.87
CA SER A 138 7.23 7.07 -26.78
C SER A 138 8.40 7.79 -27.45
N ASP A 139 9.00 8.76 -26.78
CA ASP A 139 10.34 9.23 -27.13
C ASP A 139 11.36 8.24 -26.56
N THR A 140 11.37 7.05 -27.15
CA THR A 140 12.43 6.06 -26.97
C THR A 140 13.66 6.55 -27.74
N SER A 141 14.39 7.51 -27.15
CA SER A 141 15.73 7.88 -27.60
C SER A 141 16.66 8.16 -26.43
N ILE A 142 16.66 7.28 -25.42
CA ILE A 142 17.74 7.18 -24.45
C ILE A 142 18.30 5.76 -24.53
N PRO A 143 19.61 5.58 -24.83
CA PRO A 143 20.20 4.26 -24.94
C PRO A 143 20.08 3.54 -23.59
N ALA A 144 19.41 2.40 -23.60
CA ALA A 144 19.16 1.56 -22.44
C ALA A 144 20.49 1.10 -21.82
N ILE A 145 20.85 1.72 -20.69
CA ILE A 145 21.67 1.05 -19.68
C ILE A 145 20.69 0.16 -18.91
N ALA A 146 20.91 -1.15 -18.99
CA ALA A 146 19.95 -2.21 -18.76
C ALA A 146 19.54 -2.46 -17.28
N GLU A 147 19.33 -1.43 -16.45
CA GLU A 147 19.01 -1.62 -15.02
C GLU A 147 17.70 -0.99 -14.52
N ASP A 148 17.03 -0.11 -15.27
CA ASP A 148 15.86 0.61 -14.73
C ASP A 148 14.60 0.45 -15.61
N THR A 149 14.22 -0.81 -15.84
CA THR A 149 12.98 -1.13 -16.57
C THR A 149 11.79 -1.05 -15.62
N ALA A 150 10.91 -0.08 -15.82
CA ALA A 150 9.68 0.03 -15.05
C ALA A 150 8.80 -1.21 -15.23
N THR A 151 8.26 -1.75 -14.13
CA THR A 151 7.24 -2.81 -14.18
C THR A 151 5.87 -2.24 -13.86
N TYR A 152 4.84 -2.75 -14.55
CA TYR A 152 3.50 -2.21 -14.51
C TYR A 152 2.52 -3.31 -14.12
N THR A 153 1.67 -3.03 -13.13
CA THR A 153 0.58 -3.93 -12.77
C THR A 153 -0.73 -3.17 -12.63
N ALA A 154 -1.70 -3.50 -13.47
CA ALA A 154 -3.06 -2.98 -13.35
C ALA A 154 -3.87 -3.81 -12.35
N SER A 155 -4.60 -3.14 -11.47
CA SER A 155 -5.55 -3.78 -10.55
C SER A 155 -6.65 -4.53 -11.32
N MET A 156 -7.20 -5.58 -10.71
CA MET A 156 -8.26 -6.37 -11.34
C MET A 156 -9.56 -5.57 -11.51
N CYS A 157 -9.77 -4.57 -10.65
CA CYS A 157 -10.93 -3.67 -10.75
C CYS A 157 -10.75 -2.59 -11.83
N GLY A 158 -9.59 -2.51 -12.48
CA GLY A 158 -9.27 -1.53 -13.51
C GLY A 158 -9.09 -0.09 -13.02
N ARG A 159 -9.21 0.16 -11.70
CA ARG A 159 -9.19 1.51 -11.11
C ARG A 159 -7.82 1.98 -10.66
N PHE A 160 -6.86 1.09 -10.54
CA PHE A 160 -5.51 1.40 -10.06
C PHE A 160 -4.43 0.81 -10.97
N LEU A 161 -3.33 1.54 -11.11
CA LEU A 161 -2.10 1.11 -11.77
C LEU A 161 -0.94 1.26 -10.78
N MET A 162 -0.25 0.17 -10.51
CA MET A 162 1.01 0.16 -9.78
C MET A 162 2.18 0.17 -10.77
N VAL A 163 3.16 1.04 -10.53
CA VAL A 163 4.41 1.12 -11.30
C VAL A 163 5.59 1.03 -10.35
N THR A 164 6.50 0.10 -10.58
CA THR A 164 7.76 0.01 -9.84
C THR A 164 8.89 0.53 -10.70
N TYR A 165 9.66 1.48 -10.18
CA TYR A 165 10.81 2.06 -10.87
C TYR A 165 11.92 2.33 -9.84
N GLY A 166 13.11 1.75 -10.04
CA GLY A 166 14.12 1.64 -9.00
C GLY A 166 13.57 1.11 -7.67
N ALA A 167 13.80 1.85 -6.58
CA ALA A 167 13.31 1.53 -5.23
C ALA A 167 11.95 2.20 -4.91
N THR A 168 11.26 2.77 -5.90
CA THR A 168 10.01 3.52 -5.69
C THR A 168 8.81 2.78 -6.26
N ILE A 169 7.73 2.75 -5.49
CA ILE A 169 6.43 2.23 -5.90
C ILE A 169 5.48 3.42 -6.11
N TYR A 170 5.03 3.62 -7.34
CA TYR A 170 3.98 4.58 -7.66
C TYR A 170 2.64 3.86 -7.77
N VAL A 171 1.60 4.42 -7.16
CA VAL A 171 0.24 3.91 -7.28
C VAL A 171 -0.68 5.01 -7.78
N TYR A 172 -1.22 4.82 -8.98
CA TYR A 172 -2.10 5.76 -9.64
C TYR A 172 -3.54 5.28 -9.55
N GLU A 173 -4.44 6.17 -9.18
CA GLU A 173 -5.87 5.96 -9.41
C GLU A 173 -6.21 6.37 -10.86
N LEU A 174 -6.74 5.42 -11.62
CA LEU A 174 -7.16 5.61 -13.00
C LEU A 174 -8.56 6.22 -13.03
N ASN A 175 -8.64 7.45 -13.52
CA ASN A 175 -9.92 8.11 -13.77
C ASN A 175 -10.55 7.53 -15.04
N HIS A 176 -11.60 6.71 -14.90
CA HIS A 176 -12.46 6.32 -16.03
C HIS A 176 -13.37 7.48 -16.48
N ARG A 177 -12.79 8.63 -16.82
CA ARG A 177 -13.54 9.66 -17.57
C ARG A 177 -13.44 9.33 -19.06
N CYS A 178 -14.07 8.24 -19.48
CA CYS A 178 -14.39 8.05 -20.89
C CYS A 178 -15.50 9.05 -21.23
N ARG A 179 -15.12 10.29 -21.55
CA ARG A 179 -16.05 11.26 -22.14
C ARG A 179 -16.35 10.77 -23.56
N ASN A 180 -17.41 9.97 -23.71
CA ASN A 180 -18.06 9.61 -24.98
C ASN A 180 -17.13 9.69 -26.21
N ALA A 181 -16.07 8.89 -26.24
CA ALA A 181 -15.40 8.61 -27.49
C ALA A 181 -16.28 7.56 -28.17
N ASN A 182 -17.03 7.97 -29.18
CA ASN A 182 -17.72 7.07 -30.10
C ASN A 182 -16.72 6.00 -30.53
N SER A 183 -16.84 4.79 -29.99
CA SER A 183 -15.97 3.69 -30.40
C SER A 183 -16.30 3.38 -31.86
N PRO A 184 -15.31 3.34 -32.77
CA PRO A 184 -15.55 2.79 -34.08
C PRO A 184 -15.85 1.29 -33.87
N ARG A 185 -17.05 0.89 -34.27
CA ARG A 185 -17.46 -0.52 -34.38
C ARG A 185 -16.35 -1.28 -35.10
N TRP A 186 -15.70 -2.20 -34.39
CA TRP A 186 -14.89 -3.22 -35.04
C TRP A 186 -15.83 -4.10 -35.88
N VAL A 187 -15.90 -3.82 -37.17
CA VAL A 187 -16.50 -4.73 -38.14
C VAL A 187 -15.44 -5.78 -38.42
N LEU A 188 -15.68 -7.00 -37.92
CA LEU A 188 -14.99 -8.18 -38.42
C LEU A 188 -15.53 -8.48 -39.81
N SER A 189 -14.72 -8.23 -40.83
CA SER A 189 -14.96 -8.78 -42.17
C SER A 189 -14.64 -10.28 -42.15
N SER A 190 -15.59 -11.08 -42.62
CA SER A 190 -15.45 -12.52 -42.89
C SER A 190 -14.57 -12.80 -44.10
#